data_AF-A0A1F8U3V6-F1
#
_entry.id   AF-A0A1F8U3V6-F1
#
_cell.length_a   1.000
_cell.length_b   1.000
_cell.length_c   1.000
_cell.angle_alpha   90.00
_cell.angle_beta   90.00
_cell.angle_gamma   90.00
#
_symmetry.space_group_name_H-M   'P 1'
#
loop_
_entity.id
_entity.type
_entity.pdbx_description
1 polymer ?
#
loop_
_entity_poly.entity_id
_entity_poly.type
_entity_poly.pdbx_seq_one_letter_code
_entity_poly.pdbx_strand_id
1 'polypeptide(L)'
;MMKKNYKMKRTISVKQFVVEFGDSISKHMKQRLLELGERCILNRRDESHILDFRHVEHIKYECCCGSEDGAENKKEYAYGQLVVKEGNLYLTQDCVENEDIMQSPVVGEIYSVISSPEVQLEEGIVGKMIDESNIDYVIDNILKVCPKVSAEHMAIIAKYVTVDSAK
;
A
#
# COMPACT_ATOMS: atom_id res chain seq x y z
N MET A 1 13.96 -30.23 10.38
CA MET A 1 13.97 -29.16 11.41
C MET A 1 13.65 -27.84 10.72
N MET A 2 12.50 -27.24 11.01
CA MET A 2 12.25 -25.82 10.72
C MET A 2 11.10 -25.35 11.62
N LYS A 3 11.42 -25.02 12.87
CA LYS A 3 10.59 -24.11 13.66
C LYS A 3 11.19 -22.73 13.51
N LYS A 4 10.57 -21.89 12.71
CA LYS A 4 10.64 -20.44 12.88
C LYS A 4 9.22 -19.90 12.76
N ASN A 5 8.52 -19.83 13.89
CA ASN A 5 7.39 -18.93 14.03
C ASN A 5 7.95 -17.50 13.99
N TYR A 6 8.19 -16.98 12.79
CA TYR A 6 8.25 -15.54 12.61
C TYR A 6 6.83 -15.05 12.89
N LYS A 7 6.65 -14.26 13.97
CA LYS A 7 5.47 -13.41 14.06
C LYS A 7 5.49 -12.55 12.80
N MET A 8 4.61 -12.84 11.83
CA MET A 8 4.52 -12.06 10.61
C MET A 8 4.30 -10.60 10.99
N LYS A 9 5.10 -9.71 10.40
CA LYS A 9 4.96 -8.28 10.66
C LYS A 9 3.69 -7.78 9.96
N ARG A 10 2.79 -7.18 10.74
CA ARG A 10 1.57 -6.56 10.24
C ARG A 10 1.84 -5.36 9.32
N THR A 11 2.92 -4.62 9.58
CA THR A 11 3.38 -3.53 8.71
C THR A 11 4.73 -3.89 8.12
N ILE A 12 4.87 -3.74 6.81
CA ILE A 12 6.13 -3.93 6.08
C ILE A 12 6.42 -2.71 5.20
N SER A 13 7.70 -2.50 4.87
CA SER A 13 8.07 -1.50 3.87
C SER A 13 7.84 -2.03 2.46
N VAL A 14 7.75 -1.14 1.48
CA VAL A 14 7.66 -1.55 0.06
C VAL A 14 8.91 -2.32 -0.37
N LYS A 15 10.08 -1.98 0.18
CA LYS A 15 11.31 -2.76 -0.02
C LYS A 15 11.17 -4.21 0.46
N GLN A 16 10.58 -4.41 1.64
CA GLN A 16 10.35 -5.74 2.18
C GLN A 16 9.32 -6.50 1.32
N PHE A 17 8.27 -5.83 0.85
CA PHE A 17 7.31 -6.42 -0.09
C PHE A 17 7.98 -6.93 -1.36
N VAL A 18 8.85 -6.11 -2.00
CA VAL A 18 9.58 -6.52 -3.20
C VAL A 18 10.51 -7.71 -2.94
N VAL A 19 11.11 -7.81 -1.75
CA VAL A 19 11.94 -8.97 -1.36
C VAL A 19 11.09 -10.23 -1.17
N GLU A 20 9.88 -10.11 -0.62
CA GLU A 20 9.03 -11.25 -0.29
C GLU A 20 8.20 -11.77 -1.48
N PHE A 21 7.74 -10.85 -2.34
CA PHE A 21 6.77 -11.15 -3.40
C PHE A 21 7.26 -10.78 -4.80
N GLY A 22 8.46 -10.24 -4.91
CA GLY A 22 8.96 -9.71 -6.17
C GLY A 22 9.48 -10.75 -7.14
N ASP A 23 9.69 -12.02 -6.77
CA ASP A 23 10.42 -12.97 -7.64
C ASP A 23 9.84 -13.08 -9.07
N SER A 24 8.51 -13.05 -9.20
CA SER A 24 7.78 -13.06 -10.46
C SER A 24 7.47 -11.68 -11.05
N ILE A 25 7.76 -10.61 -10.31
CA ILE A 25 7.55 -9.22 -10.74
C ILE A 25 8.77 -8.74 -11.52
N SER A 26 8.52 -8.03 -12.63
CA SER A 26 9.57 -7.51 -13.48
C SER A 26 10.45 -6.47 -12.77
N LYS A 27 11.63 -6.20 -13.33
CA LYS A 27 12.54 -5.18 -12.80
C LYS A 27 11.90 -3.78 -12.84
N HIS A 28 11.19 -3.46 -13.91
CA HIS A 28 10.54 -2.17 -14.07
C HIS A 28 9.46 -1.96 -13.01
N MET A 29 8.55 -2.93 -12.87
CA MET A 29 7.48 -2.87 -11.88
C MET A 29 8.02 -2.76 -10.44
N LYS A 30 9.09 -3.50 -10.11
CA LYS A 30 9.78 -3.36 -8.82
C LYS A 30 10.28 -1.95 -8.58
N GLN A 31 10.90 -1.34 -9.59
CA GLN A 31 11.42 0.02 -9.48
C GLN A 31 10.28 1.01 -9.21
N ARG A 32 9.17 0.89 -9.94
CA ARG A 32 7.99 1.75 -9.78
C ARG A 32 7.35 1.58 -8.40
N LEU A 33 7.20 0.35 -7.92
CA LEU A 33 6.74 0.09 -6.55
C LEU A 33 7.65 0.77 -5.50
N LEU A 34 8.97 0.68 -5.67
CA LEU A 34 9.93 1.25 -4.71
C LEU A 34 9.83 2.78 -4.58
N GLU A 35 9.31 3.49 -5.59
CA GLU A 35 9.08 4.94 -5.50
C GLU A 35 8.00 5.30 -4.47
N LEU A 36 7.02 4.42 -4.24
CA LEU A 36 6.08 4.56 -3.13
C LEU A 36 6.75 4.36 -1.78
N GLY A 37 7.90 3.67 -1.72
CA GLY A 37 8.58 3.32 -0.48
C GLY A 37 9.05 4.50 0.36
N GLU A 38 9.16 5.70 -0.23
CA GLU A 38 9.47 6.92 0.50
C GLU A 38 8.28 7.45 1.31
N ARG A 39 7.05 7.27 0.82
CA ARG A 39 5.83 7.88 1.39
C ARG A 39 4.91 6.85 2.04
N CYS A 40 5.01 5.61 1.61
CA CYS A 40 4.04 4.57 1.91
C CYS A 40 4.67 3.38 2.63
N ILE A 41 3.84 2.77 3.46
CA ILE A 41 4.02 1.46 4.06
C ILE A 41 2.90 0.54 3.60
N LEU A 42 3.13 -0.76 3.73
CA LEU A 42 2.16 -1.79 3.40
C LEU A 42 1.68 -2.47 4.68
N ASN A 43 0.37 -2.51 4.85
CA ASN A 43 -0.27 -3.14 5.99
C ASN A 43 -0.94 -4.43 5.56
N ARG A 44 -0.48 -5.55 6.13
CA ARG A 44 -1.10 -6.85 5.93
C ARG A 44 -2.46 -6.89 6.60
N ARG A 45 -3.42 -7.48 5.90
CA ARG A 45 -4.61 -8.07 6.53
C ARG A 45 -4.21 -9.31 7.34
N ASP A 46 -5.18 -9.94 7.98
CA ASP A 46 -5.01 -11.24 8.66
C ASP A 46 -4.40 -12.31 7.73
N GLU A 47 -4.58 -12.13 6.41
CA GLU A 47 -4.00 -12.93 5.35
C GLU A 47 -2.66 -12.34 4.86
N SER A 48 -1.65 -13.19 4.69
CA SER A 48 -0.28 -12.76 4.41
C SER A 48 -0.11 -11.99 3.09
N HIS A 49 -1.00 -12.15 2.14
CA HIS A 49 -0.80 -11.74 0.75
C HIS A 49 -1.71 -10.59 0.30
N ILE A 50 -2.49 -10.01 1.22
CA ILE A 50 -3.33 -8.83 1.02
C ILE A 50 -2.71 -7.66 1.78
N LEU A 51 -2.34 -6.60 1.07
CA LEU A 51 -1.60 -5.47 1.65
C LEU A 51 -2.15 -4.11 1.22
N ASP A 52 -2.56 -3.30 2.18
CA ASP A 52 -3.02 -1.93 1.94
C ASP A 52 -1.86 -0.92 1.97
N PHE A 53 -1.80 -0.03 0.97
CA PHE A 53 -0.93 1.13 0.97
C PHE A 53 -1.45 2.19 1.92
N ARG A 54 -0.62 2.56 2.90
CA ARG A 54 -0.89 3.61 3.87
C ARG A 54 0.25 4.60 3.93
N HIS A 55 -0.04 5.84 4.33
CA HIS A 55 1.01 6.84 4.47
C HIS A 55 1.89 6.50 5.69
N VAL A 56 3.21 6.67 5.57
CA VAL A 56 4.17 6.31 6.63
C VAL A 56 3.95 7.10 7.93
N GLU A 57 3.36 8.29 7.84
CA GLU A 57 3.03 9.14 8.98
C GLU A 57 1.57 8.99 9.48
N HIS A 58 0.79 8.07 8.90
CA HIS A 58 -0.61 7.82 9.29
C HIS A 58 -1.50 9.08 9.31
N ILE A 59 -1.41 9.89 8.25
CA ILE A 59 -2.16 11.15 8.14
C ILE A 59 -3.66 10.85 8.09
N LYS A 60 -4.42 11.51 8.98
CA LYS A 60 -5.88 11.41 9.04
C LYS A 60 -6.56 12.60 8.37
N TYR A 61 -7.70 12.34 7.74
CA TYR A 61 -8.51 13.29 6.99
C TYR A 61 -9.93 13.30 7.52
N GLU A 62 -10.59 14.46 7.45
CA GLU A 62 -12.01 14.59 7.81
C GLU A 62 -12.87 13.66 6.95
N CYS A 63 -13.72 12.87 7.58
CA CYS A 63 -14.70 11.99 6.95
C CYS A 63 -16.11 12.55 7.17
N CYS A 64 -16.90 12.59 6.10
CA CYS A 64 -18.31 13.01 6.17
C CYS A 64 -19.24 11.89 6.70
N CYS A 65 -18.68 10.78 7.18
CA CYS A 65 -19.43 9.61 7.63
C CYS A 65 -20.08 9.88 9.01
N GLY A 66 -21.20 10.61 8.99
CA GLY A 66 -21.98 11.11 10.15
C GLY A 66 -21.63 10.54 11.52
N SER A 67 -21.05 11.37 12.38
CA SER A 67 -20.95 11.10 13.81
C SER A 67 -22.06 11.88 14.51
N GLU A 68 -23.09 11.19 15.00
CA GLU A 68 -24.16 11.78 15.80
C GLU A 68 -23.69 12.27 17.18
N ASP A 69 -22.47 11.96 17.61
CA ASP A 69 -21.97 12.33 18.94
C ASP A 69 -20.49 12.73 18.90
N GLY A 70 -20.19 14.00 18.61
CA GLY A 70 -18.99 14.73 19.06
C GLY A 70 -17.58 14.14 18.85
N ALA A 71 -17.43 12.98 18.23
CA ALA A 71 -16.15 12.30 18.00
C ALA A 71 -15.47 12.89 16.77
N GLU A 72 -14.15 13.12 16.85
CA GLU A 72 -13.36 13.53 15.69
C GLU A 72 -13.47 12.47 14.60
N ASN A 73 -14.20 12.80 13.54
CA ASN A 73 -14.49 11.88 12.45
C ASN A 73 -13.35 11.88 11.43
N LYS A 74 -12.16 11.52 11.89
CA LYS A 74 -10.94 11.55 11.08
C LYS A 74 -10.43 10.14 10.82
N LYS A 75 -10.26 9.80 9.55
CA LYS A 75 -9.76 8.49 9.10
C LYS A 75 -8.51 8.62 8.25
N GLU A 76 -7.64 7.63 8.33
CA GLU A 76 -6.50 7.48 7.44
C GLU A 76 -6.97 6.96 6.07
N TYR A 77 -6.33 7.43 5.00
CA TYR A 77 -6.55 6.86 3.67
C TYR A 77 -5.75 5.57 3.44
N ALA A 78 -6.43 4.54 2.95
CA ALA A 78 -5.82 3.48 2.16
C ALA A 78 -5.74 3.92 0.69
N TYR A 79 -4.54 3.97 0.13
CA TYR A 79 -4.28 4.47 -1.24
C TYR A 79 -4.38 3.38 -2.31
N GLY A 80 -4.67 2.15 -1.92
CA GLY A 80 -4.78 0.98 -2.79
C GLY A 80 -4.48 -0.28 -2.00
N GLN A 81 -5.02 -1.41 -2.42
CA GLN A 81 -4.74 -2.70 -1.82
C GLN A 81 -4.19 -3.65 -2.89
N LEU A 82 -3.05 -4.24 -2.56
CA LEU A 82 -2.33 -5.18 -3.40
C LEU A 82 -2.58 -6.61 -2.96
N VAL A 83 -2.76 -7.48 -3.93
CA VAL A 83 -2.83 -8.93 -3.73
C VAL A 83 -1.82 -9.59 -4.65
N VAL A 84 -1.03 -10.50 -4.08
CA VAL A 84 -0.12 -11.34 -4.87
C VAL A 84 -0.66 -12.76 -4.90
N LYS A 85 -1.04 -13.22 -6.09
CA LYS A 85 -1.64 -14.54 -6.31
C LYS A 85 -1.02 -15.20 -7.52
N GLU A 86 -0.49 -16.41 -7.32
CA GLU A 86 0.17 -17.21 -8.39
C GLU A 86 1.30 -16.44 -9.11
N GLY A 87 2.02 -15.58 -8.38
CA GLY A 87 3.10 -14.76 -8.92
C GLY A 87 2.64 -13.52 -9.68
N ASN A 88 1.33 -13.30 -9.82
CA ASN A 88 0.78 -12.09 -10.43
C ASN A 88 0.42 -11.06 -9.35
N LEU A 89 0.57 -9.78 -9.71
CA LEU A 89 0.25 -8.65 -8.85
C LEU A 89 -1.12 -8.09 -9.26
N TYR A 90 -1.98 -7.83 -8.29
CA TYR A 90 -3.32 -7.29 -8.52
C TYR A 90 -3.56 -6.05 -7.64
N LEU A 91 -4.29 -5.09 -8.19
CA LEU A 91 -4.96 -4.01 -7.44
C LEU A 91 -6.40 -4.44 -7.18
N THR A 92 -6.87 -4.38 -5.94
CA THR A 92 -8.26 -4.68 -5.63
C THR A 92 -9.17 -3.49 -5.90
N GLN A 93 -10.46 -3.78 -6.10
CA GLN A 93 -11.49 -2.75 -6.25
C GLN A 93 -11.67 -1.94 -4.97
N ASP A 94 -11.66 -2.63 -3.83
CA ASP A 94 -11.90 -2.07 -2.52
C ASP A 94 -10.69 -2.30 -1.60
N CYS A 95 -10.39 -1.31 -0.77
CA CYS A 95 -9.40 -1.37 0.29
C CYS A 95 -10.04 -1.74 1.63
N VAL A 96 -9.23 -1.90 2.66
CA VAL A 96 -9.75 -2.01 4.03
C VAL A 96 -10.50 -0.73 4.44
N GLU A 97 -11.71 -0.89 4.95
CA GLU A 97 -12.49 0.20 5.56
C GLU A 97 -12.92 -0.20 6.98
N ASN A 98 -12.75 0.71 7.95
CA ASN A 98 -13.16 0.54 9.34
C ASN A 98 -13.29 1.91 10.04
N GLU A 99 -13.30 1.93 11.37
CA GLU A 99 -13.41 3.15 12.17
C GLU A 99 -12.24 4.11 11.99
N ASP A 100 -11.03 3.60 11.69
CA ASP A 100 -9.80 4.38 11.55
C ASP A 100 -9.35 4.57 10.09
N ILE A 101 -9.83 3.75 9.16
CA ILE A 101 -9.35 3.70 7.77
C ILE A 101 -10.51 3.82 6.79
N MET A 102 -10.31 4.59 5.73
CA MET A 102 -11.22 4.70 4.59
C MET A 102 -10.45 4.60 3.27
N GLN A 103 -11.13 4.19 2.20
CA GLN A 103 -10.54 4.16 0.87
C GLN A 103 -10.31 5.59 0.34
N SER A 104 -9.13 5.82 -0.24
CA SER A 104 -8.87 7.02 -1.02
C SER A 104 -9.69 7.01 -2.31
N PRO A 105 -10.36 8.12 -2.69
CA PRO A 105 -11.11 8.20 -3.95
C PRO A 105 -10.29 7.82 -5.20
N VAL A 106 -8.97 8.02 -5.15
CA VAL A 106 -8.04 7.68 -6.24
C VAL A 106 -8.09 6.18 -6.59
N VAL A 107 -8.43 5.31 -5.65
CA VAL A 107 -8.46 3.86 -5.89
C VAL A 107 -9.50 3.52 -6.95
N GLY A 108 -10.70 4.07 -6.83
CA GLY A 108 -11.75 3.89 -7.82
C GLY A 108 -11.37 4.48 -9.19
N GLU A 109 -10.74 5.65 -9.21
CA GLU A 109 -10.24 6.28 -10.44
C GLU A 109 -9.22 5.38 -11.14
N ILE A 110 -8.24 4.86 -10.40
CA ILE A 110 -7.21 3.96 -10.94
C ILE A 110 -7.83 2.65 -11.42
N TYR A 111 -8.65 2.01 -10.58
CA TYR A 111 -9.23 0.71 -10.87
C TYR A 111 -10.12 0.73 -12.12
N SER A 112 -10.84 1.84 -12.35
CA SER A 112 -11.75 2.00 -13.48
C SER A 112 -11.04 1.99 -14.84
N VAL A 113 -9.77 2.42 -14.91
CA VAL A 113 -9.02 2.51 -16.17
C VAL A 113 -8.11 1.32 -16.46
N ILE A 114 -7.85 0.46 -15.47
CA ILE A 114 -7.11 -0.77 -15.71
C ILE A 114 -7.96 -1.67 -16.61
N SER A 115 -7.42 -2.03 -17.78
CA SER A 115 -8.13 -2.77 -18.82
C SER A 115 -8.10 -4.29 -18.62
N SER A 116 -7.29 -4.80 -17.70
CA SER A 116 -7.26 -6.24 -17.42
C SER A 116 -8.64 -6.71 -16.92
N PRO A 117 -9.06 -7.93 -17.27
CA PRO A 117 -10.27 -8.53 -16.71
C PRO A 117 -10.23 -8.54 -15.17
N GLU A 118 -11.42 -8.47 -14.58
CA GLU A 118 -11.57 -8.69 -13.15
C GLU A 118 -11.34 -10.16 -12.81
N VAL A 119 -10.66 -10.39 -11.70
CA VAL A 119 -10.33 -11.73 -11.19
C VAL A 119 -10.81 -11.84 -9.76
N GLN A 120 -11.52 -12.94 -9.45
CA GLN A 120 -11.83 -13.29 -8.08
C GLN A 120 -10.56 -13.78 -7.37
N LEU A 121 -10.06 -12.99 -6.43
CA LEU A 121 -8.84 -13.27 -5.70
C LEU A 121 -9.15 -14.13 -4.48
N GLU A 122 -10.13 -13.71 -3.69
CA GLU A 122 -10.64 -14.40 -2.49
C GLU A 122 -12.14 -14.13 -2.31
N GLU A 123 -12.79 -14.71 -1.31
CA GLU A 123 -14.20 -14.43 -1.02
C GLU A 123 -14.43 -12.93 -0.80
N GLY A 124 -15.23 -12.31 -1.66
CA GLY A 124 -15.51 -10.87 -1.60
C GLY A 124 -14.37 -9.95 -2.06
N ILE A 125 -13.25 -10.49 -2.55
CA ILE A 125 -12.12 -9.70 -3.05
C ILE A 125 -11.96 -9.90 -4.55
N VAL A 126 -12.23 -8.83 -5.29
CA VAL A 126 -12.05 -8.75 -6.74
C VAL A 126 -10.90 -7.80 -7.03
N GLY A 127 -10.07 -8.16 -8.01
CA GLY A 127 -8.96 -7.32 -8.42
C GLY A 127 -8.65 -7.39 -9.90
N LYS A 128 -7.85 -6.43 -10.34
CA LYS A 128 -7.34 -6.29 -11.70
C LYS A 128 -5.83 -6.40 -11.70
N MET A 129 -5.29 -7.05 -12.72
CA MET A 129 -3.86 -7.34 -12.81
C MET A 129 -3.07 -6.06 -13.10
N ILE A 130 -1.99 -5.88 -12.33
CA ILE A 130 -1.00 -4.85 -12.57
C ILE A 130 0.14 -5.48 -13.38
N ASP A 131 0.51 -4.86 -14.48
CA ASP A 131 1.58 -5.31 -15.36
C ASP A 131 2.38 -4.13 -15.95
N GLU A 132 3.30 -4.43 -16.86
CA GLU A 132 4.15 -3.44 -17.53
C GLU A 132 3.38 -2.34 -18.28
N SER A 133 2.14 -2.62 -18.70
CA SER A 133 1.36 -1.66 -19.47
C SER A 133 0.68 -0.62 -18.59
N ASN A 134 0.50 -0.89 -17.30
CA ASN A 134 -0.32 -0.05 -16.42
C ASN A 134 0.33 0.35 -15.09
N ILE A 135 1.46 -0.26 -14.71
CA ILE A 135 2.14 0.04 -13.43
C ILE A 135 2.49 1.52 -13.29
N ASP A 136 2.94 2.18 -14.36
CA ASP A 136 3.32 3.60 -14.31
C ASP A 136 2.14 4.47 -13.92
N TYR A 137 0.99 4.23 -14.56
CA TYR A 137 -0.24 4.95 -14.28
C TYR A 137 -0.71 4.72 -12.85
N VAL A 138 -0.68 3.47 -12.36
CA VAL A 138 -1.09 3.14 -10.98
C VAL A 138 -0.23 3.92 -9.99
N ILE A 139 1.09 3.83 -10.13
CA ILE A 139 2.03 4.44 -9.18
C ILE A 139 1.99 5.97 -9.25
N ASP A 140 1.93 6.56 -10.44
CA ASP A 140 1.89 8.02 -10.60
C ASP A 140 0.63 8.63 -9.99
N ASN A 141 -0.52 7.99 -10.15
CA ASN A 141 -1.77 8.49 -9.56
C ASN A 141 -1.78 8.36 -8.03
N ILE A 142 -1.22 7.29 -7.47
CA ILE A 142 -1.02 7.19 -6.02
C ILE A 142 -0.08 8.30 -5.54
N LEU A 143 1.09 8.48 -6.16
CA LEU A 143 2.07 9.51 -5.78
C LEU A 143 1.55 10.95 -5.94
N LYS A 144 0.60 11.18 -6.84
CA LYS A 144 -0.03 12.48 -7.05
C LYS A 144 -0.88 12.91 -5.85
N VAL A 145 -1.59 11.98 -5.23
CA VAL A 145 -2.49 12.27 -4.10
C VAL A 145 -1.89 11.94 -2.74
N CYS A 146 -0.96 10.99 -2.68
CA CYS A 146 -0.26 10.62 -1.46
C CYS A 146 0.72 11.74 -1.08
N PRO A 147 0.51 12.41 0.07
CA PRO A 147 1.28 13.58 0.45
C PRO A 147 2.77 13.24 0.60
N LYS A 148 3.61 14.25 0.46
CA LYS A 148 5.03 14.10 0.81
C LYS A 148 5.15 13.96 2.32
N VAL A 149 6.15 13.20 2.73
CA VAL A 149 6.54 13.02 4.12
C VAL A 149 6.99 14.36 4.73
N SER A 150 6.69 14.58 6.02
CA SER A 150 7.07 15.81 6.71
C SER A 150 8.59 16.00 6.80
N ALA A 151 9.03 17.26 6.92
CA ALA A 151 10.44 17.59 7.14
C ALA A 151 11.00 16.96 8.44
N GLU A 152 10.16 16.82 9.47
CA GLU A 152 10.54 16.20 10.73
C GLU A 152 10.86 14.72 10.56
N HIS A 153 10.00 13.99 9.86
CA HIS A 153 10.23 12.58 9.55
C HIS A 153 11.46 12.38 8.67
N MET A 154 11.65 13.23 7.65
CA MET A 154 12.88 13.21 6.84
C MET A 154 14.13 13.47 7.69
N ALA A 155 14.07 14.39 8.66
CA ALA A 155 15.18 14.66 9.58
C ALA A 155 15.45 13.47 10.51
N ILE A 156 14.42 12.73 10.93
CA ILE A 156 14.58 11.49 11.71
C ILE A 156 15.29 10.44 10.85
N ILE A 157 14.79 10.14 9.64
CA ILE A 157 15.42 9.16 8.74
C ILE A 157 16.89 9.52 8.47
N ALA A 158 17.18 10.78 8.16
CA ALA A 158 18.54 11.24 7.86
C ALA A 158 19.52 10.92 9.00
N LYS A 159 19.11 11.08 10.26
CA LYS A 159 19.94 10.74 11.43
C LYS A 159 20.32 9.26 11.43
N TYR A 160 19.40 8.36 11.10
CA TYR A 160 19.67 6.92 11.09
C TYR A 160 20.50 6.49 9.86
N VAL A 161 20.27 7.08 8.69
CA VAL A 161 21.07 6.79 7.47
C VAL A 161 22.51 7.27 7.61
N THR A 162 22.75 8.40 8.28
CA THR A 162 24.12 8.89 8.53
C THR A 162 24.93 8.03 9.50
N VAL A 163 24.27 7.25 10.36
CA VAL A 163 24.95 6.37 11.34
C VAL A 163 25.39 5.05 10.69
N ASP A 164 24.63 4.53 9.73
CA ASP A 164 24.97 3.27 9.02
C ASP A 164 26.07 3.45 7.94
N SER A 165 26.35 4.69 7.53
CA SER A 165 27.45 4.99 6.58
C SER A 165 28.82 5.15 7.27
N ALA A 166 28.86 5.05 8.60
CA ALA A 166 30.04 5.24 9.43
C ALA A 166 30.59 3.93 10.04
N LYS A 167 30.21 2.77 9.49
CA LYS A 167 30.73 1.45 9.88
C LYS A 167 31.35 0.70 8.71
#